data_AF-A0A8X6YIK3-F1
#
_entry.id   AF-A0A8X6YIK3-F1
#
_cell.length_a   1.000
_cell.length_b   1.000
_cell.length_c   1.000
_cell.angle_alpha   90.00
_cell.angle_beta   90.00
_cell.angle_gamma   90.00
#
_symmetry.space_group_name_H-M   'P 1'
#
loop_
_entity.id
_entity.type
_entity.pdbx_description
1 polymer ?
#
loop_
_entity_poly.entity_id
_entity_poly.type
_entity_poly.pdbx_seq_one_letter_code
_entity_poly.pdbx_strand_id
1 'polypeptide(L)'
;MITDSSITAQIIENLLFLLISSLAAFSVSSAYPLKINLLHIPTPVVAGESIMLKCKYELGNETLYSVKWYKNMGEFFRYVPASDPPFKTFRQIGINVD
;
A
#
# COMPACT_ATOMS: atom_id res chain seq x y z
N MET A 1 54.81 14.64 -20.35
CA MET A 1 54.55 15.64 -19.28
C MET A 1 53.16 15.40 -18.68
N ILE A 2 52.91 14.19 -18.17
CA ILE A 2 51.71 13.82 -17.40
C ILE A 2 52.16 12.74 -16.40
N THR A 3 52.90 13.11 -15.36
CA THR A 3 53.25 12.22 -14.23
C THR A 3 53.22 13.00 -12.92
N ASP A 4 52.38 14.04 -12.84
CA ASP A 4 52.23 14.79 -11.60
C ASP A 4 51.24 14.06 -10.70
N SER A 5 51.77 13.47 -9.62
CA SER A 5 51.02 12.67 -8.63
C SER A 5 49.79 13.40 -8.06
N SER A 6 49.84 14.74 -8.02
CA SER A 6 48.74 15.60 -7.60
C SER A 6 47.56 15.58 -8.59
N ILE A 7 47.85 15.63 -9.90
CA ILE A 7 46.84 15.60 -10.95
C ILE A 7 46.15 14.23 -10.98
N THR A 8 46.91 13.15 -10.83
CA THR A 8 46.34 11.80 -10.75
C THR A 8 45.43 11.62 -9.54
N ALA A 9 45.77 12.19 -8.38
CA ALA A 9 44.94 12.12 -7.18
C ALA A 9 43.62 12.89 -7.34
N GLN A 10 43.66 14.10 -7.92
CA GLN A 10 42.45 14.90 -8.16
C GLN A 10 41.50 14.22 -9.15
N ILE A 11 42.04 13.55 -10.18
CA ILE A 11 41.23 12.78 -11.13
C ILE A 11 40.55 11.60 -10.43
N ILE A 12 41.26 10.89 -9.54
CA ILE A 12 40.71 9.78 -8.77
C ILE A 12 39.61 10.24 -7.81
N GLU A 13 39.82 11.34 -7.08
CA GLU A 13 38.80 11.98 -6.23
C GLU A 13 37.55 12.34 -7.03
N ASN A 14 37.71 13.03 -8.16
CA ASN A 14 36.59 13.42 -9.01
C ASN A 14 35.84 12.19 -9.58
N LEU A 15 36.56 11.13 -9.96
CA LEU A 15 35.96 9.87 -10.40
C LEU A 15 35.18 9.19 -9.27
N LEU A 16 35.71 9.19 -8.04
CA LEU A 16 35.03 8.68 -6.84
C LEU A 16 33.74 9.47 -6.57
N PHE A 17 33.78 10.81 -6.62
CA PHE A 17 32.60 11.67 -6.47
C PHE A 17 31.53 11.39 -7.54
N LEU A 18 31.95 11.16 -8.79
CA LEU A 18 31.04 10.81 -9.88
C LEU A 18 30.40 9.42 -9.69
N LEU A 19 31.16 8.44 -9.19
CA LEU A 19 30.62 7.10 -8.91
C LEU A 19 29.60 7.13 -7.75
N ILE A 20 29.89 7.85 -6.66
CA ILE A 20 29.00 7.94 -5.49
C ILE A 20 27.69 8.66 -5.84
N SER A 21 27.77 9.76 -6.59
CA SER A 21 26.57 10.50 -7.02
C SER A 21 25.69 9.68 -7.97
N SER A 22 26.29 8.86 -8.84
CA SER A 22 25.54 7.93 -9.69
C SER A 22 24.78 6.88 -8.87
N LEU A 23 25.40 6.28 -7.85
CA LEU A 23 24.77 5.27 -6.99
C LEU A 23 23.56 5.82 -6.22
N ALA A 24 23.68 7.04 -5.70
CA ALA A 24 22.59 7.72 -4.98
C ALA A 24 21.40 8.04 -5.90
N ALA A 25 21.64 8.31 -7.18
CA ALA A 25 20.58 8.58 -8.16
C ALA A 25 19.75 7.34 -8.54
N PHE A 26 20.27 6.12 -8.31
CA PHE A 26 19.56 4.87 -8.61
C PHE A 26 18.58 4.41 -7.53
N SER A 27 18.54 5.06 -6.37
CA SER A 27 17.64 4.68 -5.27
C SER A 27 16.25 5.33 -5.42
N VAL A 28 15.61 5.19 -6.58
CA VAL A 28 14.20 5.57 -6.74
C VAL A 28 13.35 4.39 -6.25
N SER A 29 13.02 4.38 -4.96
CA SER A 29 11.99 3.47 -4.44
C SER A 29 10.65 3.91 -5.02
N SER A 30 10.15 3.18 -6.02
CA SER A 30 8.82 3.43 -6.56
C SER A 30 7.77 3.11 -5.49
N ALA A 31 7.22 4.14 -4.85
CA ALA A 31 6.10 4.00 -3.94
C ALA A 31 4.85 3.62 -4.77
N TYR A 32 4.37 2.41 -4.57
CA TYR A 32 3.13 1.93 -5.17
C TYR A 32 1.98 2.25 -4.21
N PRO A 33 1.09 3.19 -4.54
CA PRO A 33 -0.02 3.55 -3.65
C PRO A 33 -1.05 2.41 -3.57
N LEU A 34 -1.82 2.39 -2.47
CA LEU A 34 -3.01 1.55 -2.37
C LEU A 34 -3.92 1.82 -3.58
N LYS A 35 -4.24 0.75 -4.31
CA LYS A 35 -5.16 0.81 -5.45
C LYS A 35 -6.32 -0.15 -5.23
N ILE A 36 -7.55 0.34 -5.37
CA ILE A 36 -8.74 -0.51 -5.43
C ILE A 36 -8.98 -0.88 -6.89
N ASN A 37 -8.77 -2.15 -7.22
CA ASN A 37 -8.97 -2.68 -8.56
C ASN A 37 -10.42 -3.05 -8.86
N LEU A 38 -11.17 -3.46 -7.84
CA LEU A 38 -12.58 -3.81 -7.97
C LEU A 38 -13.31 -3.53 -6.66
N LEU A 39 -14.45 -2.84 -6.76
CA LEU A 39 -15.45 -2.76 -5.71
C LEU A 39 -16.77 -3.28 -6.28
N HIS A 40 -17.21 -4.44 -5.82
CA HIS A 40 -18.45 -5.06 -6.28
C HIS A 40 -19.42 -5.23 -5.12
N ILE A 41 -20.55 -4.53 -5.22
CA ILE A 41 -21.68 -4.55 -4.30
C ILE A 41 -22.89 -4.94 -5.14
N PRO A 42 -23.49 -6.13 -4.94
CA PRO A 42 -24.69 -6.52 -5.65
C PRO A 42 -25.81 -5.48 -5.46
N THR A 43 -26.44 -5.06 -6.56
CA THR A 43 -27.59 -4.14 -6.56
C THR A 43 -28.47 -4.38 -7.81
N PRO A 44 -29.81 -4.47 -7.69
CA PRO A 44 -30.59 -4.46 -6.45
C PRO A 44 -30.41 -5.76 -5.64
N VAL A 45 -30.80 -5.74 -4.37
CA VAL A 45 -30.79 -6.91 -3.47
C VAL A 45 -32.14 -7.06 -2.81
N VAL A 46 -32.60 -8.29 -2.59
CA VAL A 46 -33.86 -8.55 -1.89
C VAL A 46 -33.59 -8.60 -0.38
N ALA A 47 -34.46 -8.00 0.41
CA ALA A 47 -34.34 -8.00 1.86
C ALA A 47 -34.35 -9.44 2.41
N GLY A 48 -33.36 -9.76 3.25
CA GLY A 48 -33.19 -11.10 3.83
C GLY A 48 -32.26 -12.01 3.03
N GLU A 49 -31.89 -11.67 1.79
CA GLU A 49 -30.88 -12.42 1.05
C GLU A 49 -29.47 -12.18 1.60
N SER A 50 -28.67 -13.23 1.59
CA SER A 50 -27.24 -13.15 1.87
C SER A 50 -26.50 -12.72 0.60
N ILE A 51 -25.64 -11.71 0.73
CA ILE A 51 -24.84 -11.17 -0.37
C ILE A 51 -23.35 -11.15 -0.01
N MET A 52 -22.50 -11.19 -1.03
CA MET A 52 -21.05 -11.07 -0.86
C MET A 52 -20.56 -9.72 -1.36
N LEU A 53 -20.08 -8.89 -0.43
CA LEU A 53 -19.37 -7.65 -0.75
C LEU A 53 -17.92 -7.98 -1.11
N LYS A 54 -17.47 -7.58 -2.30
CA LYS A 54 -16.12 -7.88 -2.78
C LYS A 54 -15.33 -6.61 -3.01
N CYS A 55 -14.14 -6.53 -2.44
CA CYS A 55 -13.15 -5.50 -2.71
C CYS A 55 -11.82 -6.18 -3.08
N LYS A 56 -11.29 -5.93 -4.29
CA LYS A 56 -9.94 -6.33 -4.69
C LYS A 56 -9.05 -5.10 -4.68
N TYR A 57 -7.93 -5.17 -3.99
CA TYR A 57 -6.97 -4.08 -3.87
C TYR A 57 -5.52 -4.58 -4.02
N GLU A 58 -4.63 -3.68 -4.40
CA GLU A 58 -3.18 -3.87 -4.46
C GLU A 58 -2.51 -2.93 -3.47
N LEU A 59 -1.55 -3.44 -2.69
CA LEU A 59 -0.83 -2.69 -1.66
C LEU A 59 0.57 -2.26 -2.10
N GLY A 60 1.05 -2.74 -3.24
CA GLY A 60 2.42 -2.48 -3.65
C GLY A 60 3.43 -3.01 -2.63
N ASN A 61 4.24 -2.11 -2.07
CA ASN A 61 5.27 -2.43 -1.06
C ASN A 61 4.79 -2.15 0.37
N GLU A 62 3.51 -1.84 0.56
CA GLU A 62 2.92 -1.46 1.85
C GLU A 62 2.16 -2.61 2.51
N THR A 63 1.88 -2.46 3.80
CA THR A 63 1.01 -3.37 4.55
C THR A 63 -0.40 -2.82 4.70
N LEU A 64 -1.40 -3.69 4.67
CA LEU A 64 -2.79 -3.30 4.85
C LEU A 64 -3.06 -2.82 6.28
N TYR A 65 -3.51 -1.58 6.42
CA TYR A 65 -3.96 -1.04 7.71
C TYR A 65 -5.31 -1.62 8.14
N SER A 66 -6.35 -1.50 7.30
CA SER A 66 -7.68 -2.05 7.59
C SER A 66 -8.58 -2.12 6.35
N VAL A 67 -9.53 -3.04 6.34
CA VAL A 67 -10.71 -3.03 5.46
C VAL A 67 -11.94 -2.81 6.33
N LYS A 68 -12.81 -1.87 5.95
CA LYS A 68 -14.03 -1.54 6.69
C LYS A 68 -15.22 -1.41 5.75
N TRP A 69 -16.38 -1.88 6.19
CA TRP A 69 -17.64 -1.70 5.48
C TRP A 69 -18.60 -0.83 6.28
N TYR A 70 -19.22 0.12 5.58
CA TYR A 70 -20.16 1.09 6.12
C TYR A 70 -21.49 1.04 5.37
N LYS A 71 -22.59 1.22 6.09
CA LYS A 71 -23.91 1.49 5.52
C LYS A 71 -24.59 2.57 6.36
N ASN A 72 -25.14 3.60 5.72
CA ASN A 72 -25.79 4.72 6.40
C ASN A 72 -24.92 5.35 7.50
N MET A 73 -23.63 5.56 7.21
CA MET A 73 -22.60 6.05 8.15
C MET A 73 -22.24 5.12 9.31
N GLY A 74 -22.95 4.00 9.49
CA GLY A 74 -22.63 2.99 10.49
C GLY A 74 -21.64 1.96 9.96
N GLU A 75 -20.55 1.76 10.70
CA GLU A 75 -19.67 0.62 10.47
C GLU A 75 -20.38 -0.66 10.87
N PHE A 76 -20.25 -1.72 10.06
CA PHE A 76 -20.81 -3.04 10.40
C PHE A 76 -19.78 -4.18 10.32
N PHE A 77 -18.65 -3.97 9.63
CA PHE A 77 -17.55 -4.94 9.55
C PHE A 77 -16.20 -4.22 9.49
N ARG A 78 -15.20 -4.80 10.14
CA ARG A 78 -13.80 -4.40 10.08
C ARG A 78 -12.88 -5.61 10.06
N TYR A 79 -11.87 -5.56 9.20
CA TYR A 79 -10.70 -6.43 9.21
C TYR A 79 -9.44 -5.59 9.41
N VAL A 80 -8.63 -5.93 10.41
CA VAL A 80 -7.34 -5.30 10.73
C VAL A 80 -6.32 -6.43 10.91
N PRO A 81 -5.39 -6.66 9.97
CA PRO A 81 -4.44 -7.77 10.06
C PRO A 81 -3.62 -7.81 11.34
N ALA A 82 -3.33 -6.63 11.91
CA ALA A 82 -2.52 -6.50 13.12
C ALA A 82 -3.30 -6.64 14.43
N SER A 83 -4.62 -6.83 14.42
CA SER A 83 -5.41 -6.97 15.64
C SER A 83 -5.68 -8.42 16.01
N ASP A 84 -5.97 -8.66 17.29
CA ASP A 84 -6.44 -9.93 17.82
C ASP A 84 -7.79 -9.72 18.55
N PRO A 85 -8.92 -10.23 18.01
CA PRO A 85 -9.05 -10.94 16.74
C PRO A 85 -8.87 -10.02 15.51
N PRO A 86 -8.53 -10.55 14.32
CA PRO A 86 -8.27 -9.74 13.12
C PRO A 86 -9.55 -9.22 12.47
N PHE A 87 -10.72 -9.78 12.80
CA PHE A 87 -12.02 -9.31 12.32
C PHE A 87 -12.94 -8.92 13.47
N LYS A 88 -13.80 -7.93 13.21
CA LYS A 88 -14.80 -7.44 14.16
C LYS A 88 -16.07 -7.03 13.43
N THR A 89 -17.22 -7.41 13.98
CA THR A 89 -18.54 -6.98 13.52
C THR A 89 -19.11 -5.93 14.46
N PHE A 90 -19.93 -5.04 13.92
CA PHE A 90 -20.60 -3.98 14.67
C PHE A 90 -22.09 -4.04 14.35
N ARG A 91 -22.92 -3.99 15.39
CA ARG A 91 -24.36 -4.10 15.22
C ARG A 91 -24.89 -2.88 14.47
N GLN A 92 -25.58 -3.12 13.37
CA GLN A 92 -26.33 -2.12 12.59
C GLN A 92 -27.73 -2.64 12.30
N ILE A 93 -28.72 -1.75 12.29
CA ILE A 93 -30.11 -2.13 12.06
C ILE A 93 -30.26 -2.70 10.63
N GLY A 94 -30.81 -3.91 10.54
CA GLY A 94 -31.05 -4.60 9.26
C GLY A 94 -29.78 -5.14 8.58
N ILE A 95 -28.67 -5.29 9.32
CA ILE A 95 -27.45 -5.93 8.82
C ILE A 95 -27.11 -7.10 9.73
N ASN A 96 -26.93 -8.27 9.13
CA ASN A 96 -26.31 -9.43 9.76
C ASN A 96 -25.02 -9.76 9.00
N VAL A 97 -23.97 -10.12 9.73
CA VAL A 97 -22.67 -10.53 9.17
C VAL A 97 -22.37 -11.90 9.74
N ASP A 98 -22.25 -12.89 8.84
CA ASP A 98 -21.97 -14.29 9.16
C ASP A 98 -20.47 -14.60 9.17
#